data_AF-A0A6A4IVA8-F1
#
_entry.id   AF-A0A6A4IVA8-F1
#
_cell.length_a   1.000
_cell.length_b   1.000
_cell.length_c   1.000
_cell.angle_alpha   90.00
_cell.angle_beta   90.00
_cell.angle_gamma   90.00
#
_symmetry.space_group_name_H-M   'P 1'
#
loop_
_entity.id
_entity.type
_entity.pdbx_description
1 polymer ?
#
loop_
_entity_poly.entity_id
_entity_poly.type
_entity_poly.pdbx_seq_one_letter_code
_entity_poly.pdbx_strand_id
1 'polypeptide(L)'
;MDMKKIVKAWTVVMFLAYASWLTTAQDMDYSGLSSAKYPKEGIEIRPGVWAKRRKIKRPQLFKTNSPADFMSTANNKDSRFLSVLTVVQFDNNLCMSASGENGTCTTAAECSSRGGVASGNCAKDFGVCCLFMASCGMTTSQNCTYFVNPNYPQGYDGTGSCQLTIQKAHPDVCQYRLDFDEFKLAGPETVNNVCNNDQFIVSGGSPIPGICGTNKGNHMYVDAGVGTTNPVTLTVVTSGPSMSRNWKIKVCQIPCSSNYRAEEGCLQYFTGVSGQIKSFNYEPVTGLQLSNQDYSACVRMERNFCGIQYTACMDAANNRSKAFTMSGNTQGTNVATSAVGSSGPNACNSDWVIIPCASNVGRLPTATPTCVDRICGGTFNSEVSTTDTTVYSTVKPFRIVVHTDNVEAPNDVGNRGFCLNYVQQPCTNKLQ
;
A
#
# COMPACT_ATOMS: atom_id res chain seq x y z
N MET A 1 8.62 32.85 54.20
CA MET A 1 7.27 32.50 53.73
C MET A 1 7.21 31.00 53.54
N ASP A 2 6.20 30.35 54.12
CA ASP A 2 6.16 28.90 54.36
C ASP A 2 5.57 28.14 53.15
N MET A 3 6.38 27.27 52.53
CA MET A 3 6.10 26.59 51.26
C MET A 3 4.88 25.65 51.32
N LYS A 4 4.45 25.24 52.52
CA LYS A 4 3.22 24.47 52.73
C LYS A 4 1.92 25.25 52.50
N LYS A 5 1.95 26.59 52.60
CA LYS A 5 0.76 27.43 52.34
C LYS A 5 0.51 27.65 50.84
N ILE A 6 1.56 27.58 50.01
CA ILE A 6 1.46 27.75 48.55
C ILE A 6 0.87 26.49 47.91
N VAL A 7 1.25 25.30 48.36
CA VAL A 7 0.73 24.03 47.82
C VAL A 7 -0.77 23.85 48.13
N LYS A 8 -1.23 24.28 49.32
CA LYS A 8 -2.67 24.27 49.68
C LYS A 8 -3.51 25.29 48.90
N ALA A 9 -2.93 26.42 48.49
CA ALA A 9 -3.64 27.42 47.68
C ALA A 9 -3.85 26.93 46.24
N TRP A 10 -2.89 26.20 45.66
CA TRP A 10 -2.99 25.66 44.30
C TRP A 10 -3.95 24.48 44.17
N THR A 11 -4.11 23.66 45.20
CA THR A 11 -5.05 22.52 45.18
C THR A 11 -6.51 22.95 45.23
N VAL A 12 -6.83 24.07 45.90
CA VAL A 12 -8.20 24.61 45.99
C VAL A 12 -8.62 25.30 44.68
N VAL A 13 -7.68 25.94 43.96
CA VAL A 13 -7.96 26.58 42.65
C VAL A 13 -8.21 25.54 41.55
N MET A 14 -7.49 24.40 41.56
CA MET A 14 -7.73 23.30 40.62
C MET A 14 -9.07 22.59 40.84
N PHE A 15 -9.53 22.45 42.09
CA PHE A 15 -10.83 21.83 42.38
C PHE A 15 -12.03 22.72 41.99
N LEU A 16 -11.89 24.05 42.09
CA LEU A 16 -12.95 24.98 41.68
C LEU A 16 -13.05 25.15 40.17
N ALA A 17 -11.95 24.96 39.42
CA ALA A 17 -11.97 24.98 37.96
C ALA A 17 -12.65 23.74 37.35
N TYR A 18 -12.56 22.58 38.02
CA TYR A 18 -13.19 21.33 37.56
C TYR A 18 -14.71 21.30 37.82
N ALA A 19 -15.19 21.99 38.86
CA ALA A 19 -16.60 22.06 39.20
C ALA A 19 -17.43 23.01 38.30
N SER A 20 -16.80 24.01 37.67
CA SER A 20 -17.47 24.94 36.73
C SER A 20 -17.58 24.43 35.30
N TRP A 21 -17.00 23.27 34.97
CA TRP A 21 -17.09 22.66 33.64
C TRP A 21 -18.19 21.59 33.53
N LEU A 22 -18.75 21.14 34.67
CA LEU A 22 -19.77 20.10 34.74
C LEU A 22 -21.22 20.64 34.76
N THR A 23 -21.42 21.96 34.68
CA THR A 23 -22.75 22.60 34.74
C THR A 23 -23.20 23.29 33.45
N THR A 24 -22.54 23.06 32.31
CA THR A 24 -22.92 23.63 30.99
C THR A 24 -23.23 22.60 29.91
N ALA A 25 -23.51 21.34 30.29
CA ALA A 25 -23.92 20.29 29.35
C ALA A 25 -25.27 19.66 29.73
N GLN A 26 -26.31 20.48 29.81
CA GLN A 26 -27.70 20.02 29.84
C GLN A 26 -28.57 21.14 29.27
N ASP A 27 -29.00 20.94 28.01
CA ASP A 27 -30.21 21.46 27.37
C ASP A 27 -29.97 21.64 25.86
N MET A 28 -30.23 20.58 25.08
CA MET A 28 -30.67 20.71 23.70
C MET A 28 -31.79 19.70 23.43
N ASP A 29 -32.99 20.23 23.38
CA ASP A 29 -34.25 19.60 22.95
C ASP A 29 -34.14 19.00 21.54
N TYR A 30 -34.58 17.75 21.37
CA TYR A 30 -34.99 17.19 20.10
C TYR A 30 -36.38 16.56 20.26
N SER A 31 -37.41 17.40 20.13
CA SER A 31 -38.78 16.94 19.90
C SER A 31 -39.23 17.39 18.51
N GLY A 32 -39.48 16.41 17.64
CA GLY A 32 -40.11 16.64 16.35
C GLY A 32 -39.48 15.85 15.21
N LEU A 33 -39.93 14.60 15.00
CA LEU A 33 -40.28 14.10 13.67
C LEU A 33 -41.04 12.78 13.78
N SER A 34 -42.12 12.76 13.03
CA SER A 34 -43.21 11.80 13.08
C SER A 34 -42.90 10.48 12.40
N SER A 35 -43.57 9.45 12.90
CA SER A 35 -43.86 8.15 12.32
C SER A 35 -43.91 8.11 10.78
N ALA A 36 -42.96 7.39 10.17
CA ALA A 36 -43.11 6.82 8.83
C ALA A 36 -43.08 5.29 8.92
N LYS A 37 -44.22 4.67 8.62
CA LYS A 37 -44.43 3.22 8.50
C LYS A 37 -43.59 2.68 7.34
N TYR A 38 -42.81 1.63 7.59
CA TYR A 38 -42.27 0.77 6.53
C TYR A 38 -43.36 -0.25 6.10
N PRO A 39 -43.67 -0.40 4.81
CA PRO A 39 -44.50 -1.50 4.35
C PRO A 39 -43.71 -2.81 4.34
N LYS A 40 -44.31 -3.85 4.92
CA LYS A 40 -43.92 -5.25 4.72
C LYS A 40 -44.43 -5.69 3.35
N GLU A 41 -43.53 -5.98 2.42
CA GLU A 41 -43.87 -6.79 1.23
C GLU A 41 -43.35 -8.21 1.44
N GLY A 42 -44.30 -9.15 1.48
CA GLY A 42 -44.05 -10.57 1.53
C GLY A 42 -43.68 -11.10 0.14
N ILE A 43 -42.66 -11.96 0.09
CA ILE A 43 -42.30 -12.70 -1.11
C ILE A 43 -43.18 -13.96 -1.15
N GLU A 44 -44.17 -13.95 -2.05
CA GLU A 44 -44.97 -15.11 -2.44
C GLU A 44 -44.16 -15.97 -3.43
N ILE A 45 -43.94 -17.24 -3.08
CA ILE A 45 -43.26 -18.23 -3.92
C ILE A 45 -44.29 -18.81 -4.90
N ARG A 46 -44.03 -18.73 -6.21
CA ARG A 46 -44.73 -19.54 -7.23
C ARG A 46 -43.75 -20.30 -8.12
N PRO A 47 -44.05 -21.54 -8.53
CA PRO A 47 -43.09 -22.43 -9.17
C PRO A 47 -43.17 -22.41 -10.71
N GLY A 48 -41.99 -22.51 -11.33
CA GLY A 48 -41.74 -23.30 -12.55
C GLY A 48 -42.04 -22.69 -13.92
N VAL A 49 -40.98 -22.34 -14.67
CA VAL A 49 -40.96 -22.44 -16.14
C VAL A 49 -39.57 -22.89 -16.62
N TRP A 50 -39.59 -23.85 -17.55
CA TRP A 50 -38.46 -24.64 -18.05
C TRP A 50 -37.42 -23.86 -18.88
N ALA A 51 -36.13 -24.07 -18.60
CA ALA A 51 -35.02 -23.61 -19.43
C ALA A 51 -34.69 -24.60 -20.56
N LYS A 52 -34.85 -24.19 -21.82
CA LYS A 52 -34.35 -24.90 -23.01
C LYS A 52 -32.83 -24.73 -23.13
N ARG A 53 -32.09 -25.84 -23.08
CA ARG A 53 -30.64 -25.93 -23.33
C ARG A 53 -30.29 -25.54 -24.78
N ARG A 54 -29.39 -24.57 -24.98
CA ARG A 54 -28.70 -24.35 -26.26
C ARG A 54 -27.36 -25.10 -26.26
N LYS A 55 -27.14 -25.92 -27.30
CA LYS A 55 -25.91 -26.68 -27.54
C LYS A 55 -24.79 -25.77 -28.06
N ILE A 56 -23.62 -25.82 -27.42
CA ILE A 56 -22.39 -25.18 -27.87
C ILE A 56 -21.66 -26.13 -28.83
N LYS A 57 -21.40 -25.68 -30.07
CA LYS A 57 -20.54 -26.40 -31.05
C LYS A 57 -19.07 -26.04 -30.79
N ARG A 58 -18.20 -27.06 -30.77
CA ARG A 58 -16.73 -26.93 -30.70
C ARG A 58 -16.17 -26.39 -32.03
N PRO A 59 -15.16 -25.50 -32.04
CA PRO A 59 -14.40 -25.21 -33.26
C PRO A 59 -13.35 -26.31 -33.52
N GLN A 60 -13.20 -26.67 -34.79
CA GLN A 60 -12.19 -27.62 -35.27
C GLN A 60 -10.83 -26.94 -35.49
N LEU A 61 -9.78 -27.73 -35.27
CA LEU A 61 -8.37 -27.50 -35.58
C LEU A 61 -8.17 -27.03 -37.04
N PHE A 62 -7.45 -25.92 -37.23
CA PHE A 62 -6.90 -25.54 -38.53
C PHE A 62 -5.55 -26.23 -38.75
N LYS A 63 -5.45 -26.97 -39.86
CA LYS A 63 -4.22 -27.55 -40.40
C LYS A 63 -3.39 -26.48 -41.11
N THR A 64 -2.08 -26.58 -40.96
CA THR A 64 -1.04 -25.82 -41.65
C THR A 64 -0.92 -26.25 -43.11
N ASN A 65 -0.71 -25.29 -44.03
CA ASN A 65 -0.19 -25.55 -45.37
C ASN A 65 0.95 -24.58 -45.69
N SER A 66 2.04 -25.14 -46.21
CA SER A 66 3.25 -24.46 -46.70
C SER A 66 3.00 -23.83 -48.09
N PRO A 67 3.74 -22.78 -48.51
CA PRO A 67 3.66 -22.27 -49.88
C PRO A 67 4.71 -22.90 -50.81
N ALA A 68 4.28 -23.25 -52.02
CA ALA A 68 5.12 -23.53 -53.18
C ALA A 68 4.88 -22.45 -54.25
N ASP A 69 5.96 -22.12 -54.97
CA ASP A 69 6.12 -21.07 -55.97
C ASP A 69 5.08 -21.01 -57.09
N PHE A 70 4.82 -19.80 -57.60
CA PHE A 70 4.65 -19.53 -59.04
C PHE A 70 4.87 -18.04 -59.37
N MET A 71 5.85 -17.74 -60.23
CA MET A 71 5.96 -16.45 -60.94
C MET A 71 5.31 -16.58 -62.32
N SER A 72 4.50 -15.61 -62.73
CA SER A 72 4.61 -14.98 -64.07
C SER A 72 3.75 -13.71 -64.21
N THR A 73 4.42 -12.66 -64.64
CA THR A 73 4.03 -11.38 -65.28
C THR A 73 2.71 -11.28 -66.04
N ALA A 74 2.00 -10.15 -65.92
CA ALA A 74 1.77 -9.19 -67.03
C ALA A 74 0.94 -7.96 -66.57
N ASN A 75 1.24 -6.83 -67.21
CA ASN A 75 0.76 -5.46 -66.96
C ASN A 75 -0.76 -5.28 -67.04
N ASN A 76 -1.30 -4.43 -66.16
CA ASN A 76 -2.23 -3.38 -66.60
C ASN A 76 -2.08 -2.13 -65.73
N LYS A 77 -1.90 -0.98 -66.38
CA LYS A 77 -1.91 0.34 -65.75
C LYS A 77 -3.33 0.60 -65.28
N ASP A 78 -3.52 0.82 -63.98
CA ASP A 78 -4.64 1.64 -63.55
C ASP A 78 -4.33 2.43 -62.28
N SER A 79 -4.79 3.68 -62.36
CA SER A 79 -4.88 4.77 -61.41
C SER A 79 -4.09 4.70 -60.09
N ARG A 80 -3.27 5.74 -59.92
CA ARG A 80 -2.89 6.28 -58.62
C ARG A 80 -4.16 6.55 -57.80
N PHE A 81 -4.41 5.72 -56.81
CA PHE A 81 -4.91 6.17 -55.53
C PHE A 81 -3.99 5.55 -54.49
N LEU A 82 -2.92 6.27 -54.15
CA LEU A 82 -2.18 5.92 -52.95
C LEU A 82 -3.14 6.15 -51.79
N SER A 83 -3.70 5.08 -51.25
CA SER A 83 -4.29 5.09 -49.92
C SER A 83 -3.14 5.24 -48.92
N VAL A 84 -2.54 6.44 -48.82
CA VAL A 84 -1.41 6.78 -47.93
C VAL A 84 -1.88 6.91 -46.46
N LEU A 85 -3.02 6.32 -46.11
CA LEU A 85 -3.51 6.30 -44.75
C LEU A 85 -3.80 4.85 -44.38
N THR A 86 -2.77 4.01 -44.43
CA THR A 86 -2.75 2.80 -43.61
C THR A 86 -2.68 3.24 -42.15
N VAL A 87 -3.85 3.44 -41.54
CA VAL A 87 -3.99 3.63 -40.10
C VAL A 87 -3.58 2.30 -39.48
N VAL A 88 -2.34 2.24 -39.00
CA VAL A 88 -1.84 1.08 -38.28
C VAL A 88 -2.45 1.11 -36.88
N GLN A 89 -3.41 0.23 -36.65
CA GLN A 89 -4.05 0.05 -35.35
C GLN A 89 -3.53 -1.24 -34.70
N PHE A 90 -3.04 -1.13 -33.49
CA PHE A 90 -2.64 -2.26 -32.64
C PHE A 90 -3.12 -2.00 -31.21
N ASP A 91 -3.20 -3.07 -30.43
CA ASP A 91 -3.62 -2.98 -29.04
C ASP A 91 -2.56 -2.29 -28.18
N ASN A 92 -3.00 -1.37 -27.33
CA ASN A 92 -2.15 -0.62 -26.40
C ASN A 92 -1.72 -1.52 -25.23
N ASN A 93 -0.78 -2.42 -25.49
CA ASN A 93 -0.25 -3.35 -24.51
C ASN A 93 0.92 -2.76 -23.71
N LEU A 94 1.19 -3.35 -22.54
CA LEU A 94 2.40 -3.04 -21.77
C LEU A 94 3.65 -3.38 -22.60
N CYS A 95 4.62 -2.47 -22.60
CA CYS A 95 5.92 -2.64 -23.23
C CYS A 95 7.02 -2.25 -22.24
N MET A 96 8.23 -2.77 -22.46
CA MET A 96 9.41 -2.38 -21.70
C MET A 96 10.19 -1.35 -22.50
N SER A 97 10.56 -0.26 -21.84
CA SER A 97 11.34 0.81 -22.44
C SER A 97 12.80 0.38 -22.62
N ALA A 98 13.56 1.13 -23.42
CA ALA A 98 15.00 0.90 -23.57
C ALA A 98 15.78 1.09 -22.25
N SER A 99 15.23 1.85 -21.31
CA SER A 99 15.78 2.14 -19.98
C SER A 99 15.20 1.26 -18.87
N GLY A 100 14.30 0.32 -19.20
CA GLY A 100 13.75 -0.68 -18.28
C GLY A 100 12.42 -0.32 -17.60
N GLU A 101 11.87 0.87 -17.83
CA GLU A 101 10.53 1.24 -17.37
C GLU A 101 9.43 0.52 -18.13
N ASN A 102 8.31 0.27 -17.46
CA ASN A 102 7.10 -0.23 -18.10
C ASN A 102 6.31 0.94 -18.70
N GLY A 103 6.17 0.97 -20.02
CA GLY A 103 5.36 1.93 -20.76
C GLY A 103 4.14 1.30 -21.41
N THR A 104 3.47 2.09 -22.25
CA THR A 104 2.33 1.66 -23.07
C THR A 104 2.72 1.71 -24.53
N CYS A 105 2.51 0.63 -25.26
CA CYS A 105 2.77 0.57 -26.69
C CYS A 105 1.76 1.44 -27.43
N THR A 106 2.20 2.50 -28.10
CA THR A 106 1.33 3.41 -28.89
C THR A 106 2.04 3.84 -30.17
N THR A 107 1.34 4.55 -31.06
CA THR A 107 2.02 5.19 -32.20
C THR A 107 2.90 6.35 -31.72
N ALA A 108 3.98 6.67 -32.44
CA ALA A 108 4.85 7.79 -32.08
C ALA A 108 4.08 9.13 -31.99
N ALA A 109 3.16 9.37 -32.93
CA ALA A 109 2.31 10.55 -32.94
C ALA A 109 1.35 10.61 -31.74
N GLU A 110 0.75 9.48 -31.36
CA GLU A 110 -0.11 9.40 -30.16
C GLU A 110 0.70 9.63 -28.88
N CYS A 111 1.91 9.06 -28.79
CA CYS A 111 2.78 9.25 -27.64
C CYS A 111 3.14 10.73 -27.45
N SER A 112 3.65 11.38 -28.51
CA SER A 112 4.04 12.78 -28.45
C SER A 112 2.85 13.73 -28.23
N SER A 113 1.70 13.45 -28.84
CA SER A 113 0.50 14.31 -28.67
C SER A 113 -0.07 14.27 -27.25
N ARG A 114 0.18 13.20 -26.49
CA ARG A 114 -0.18 13.09 -25.06
C ARG A 114 0.92 13.55 -24.10
N GLY A 115 2.02 14.10 -24.62
CA GLY A 115 3.17 14.55 -23.81
C GLY A 115 4.04 13.41 -23.27
N GLY A 116 3.93 12.22 -23.85
CA GLY A 116 4.81 11.09 -23.52
C GLY A 116 6.13 11.13 -24.30
N VAL A 117 7.09 10.35 -23.82
CA VAL A 117 8.41 10.15 -24.43
C VAL A 117 8.49 8.75 -24.99
N ALA A 118 8.85 8.63 -26.27
CA ALA A 118 9.10 7.35 -26.92
C ALA A 118 10.45 6.78 -26.43
N SER A 119 10.44 5.57 -25.87
CA SER A 119 11.64 4.89 -25.40
C SER A 119 11.63 3.42 -25.82
N GLY A 120 12.17 3.12 -26.99
CA GLY A 120 12.18 1.78 -27.59
C GLY A 120 10.95 1.50 -28.46
N ASN A 121 11.00 0.38 -29.17
CA ASN A 121 9.98 -0.02 -30.15
C ASN A 121 9.09 -1.14 -29.60
N CYS A 122 7.87 -1.22 -30.11
CA CYS A 122 6.92 -2.27 -29.77
C CYS A 122 6.05 -2.62 -30.99
N ALA A 123 5.17 -3.62 -30.85
CA ALA A 123 4.27 -4.07 -31.91
C ALA A 123 5.00 -4.38 -33.24
N LYS A 124 6.16 -5.07 -33.19
CA LYS A 124 7.00 -5.36 -34.38
C LYS A 124 7.41 -4.10 -35.14
N ASP A 125 7.88 -3.09 -34.41
CA ASP A 125 8.38 -1.80 -34.93
C ASP A 125 7.31 -0.88 -35.56
N PHE A 126 6.03 -1.22 -35.44
CA PHE A 126 4.93 -0.32 -35.82
C PHE A 126 4.59 0.72 -34.74
N GLY A 127 5.02 0.48 -33.50
CA GLY A 127 4.77 1.36 -32.35
C GLY A 127 6.03 1.69 -31.56
N VAL A 128 5.89 2.63 -30.65
CA VAL A 128 6.91 3.01 -29.67
C VAL A 128 6.43 2.70 -28.27
N CYS A 129 7.36 2.39 -27.37
CA CYS A 129 7.03 2.27 -25.96
C CYS A 129 6.93 3.66 -25.33
N CYS A 130 5.71 4.11 -25.07
CA CYS A 130 5.42 5.45 -24.59
C CYS A 130 5.50 5.51 -23.06
N LEU A 131 6.31 6.45 -22.55
CA LEU A 131 6.46 6.73 -21.13
C LEU A 131 5.89 8.11 -20.79
N PHE A 132 5.12 8.20 -19.72
CA PHE A 132 4.68 9.47 -19.15
C PHE A 132 5.53 9.77 -17.92
N MET A 133 6.20 10.92 -17.91
CA MET A 133 6.98 11.39 -16.78
C MET A 133 6.48 12.75 -16.35
N ALA A 134 6.38 12.97 -15.04
CA ALA A 134 6.02 14.25 -14.46
C ALA A 134 6.96 14.56 -13.29
N SER A 135 7.24 15.85 -13.10
CA SER A 135 8.08 16.34 -12.00
C SER A 135 7.38 17.51 -11.29
N CYS A 136 8.13 18.24 -10.47
CA CYS A 136 7.59 19.25 -9.55
C CYS A 136 6.74 20.30 -10.26
N GLY A 137 5.59 20.63 -9.66
CA GLY A 137 4.65 21.66 -10.13
C GLY A 137 3.73 21.21 -11.27
N MET A 138 3.90 19.98 -11.79
CA MET A 138 3.08 19.49 -12.89
C MET A 138 1.75 18.92 -12.40
N THR A 139 0.81 18.79 -13.35
CA THR A 139 -0.43 18.04 -13.19
C THR A 139 -0.48 16.93 -14.24
N THR A 140 -0.89 15.73 -13.87
CA THR A 140 -1.06 14.62 -14.81
C THR A 140 -2.44 13.98 -14.68
N SER A 141 -3.03 13.64 -15.82
CA SER A 141 -4.19 12.73 -15.92
C SER A 141 -3.85 11.42 -16.64
N GLN A 142 -2.59 11.24 -17.05
CA GLN A 142 -2.16 10.06 -17.78
C GLN A 142 -2.00 8.87 -16.83
N ASN A 143 -2.52 7.72 -17.22
CA ASN A 143 -2.41 6.50 -16.43
C ASN A 143 -0.96 5.98 -16.43
N CYS A 144 -0.48 5.52 -15.28
CA CYS A 144 0.86 4.99 -15.08
C CYS A 144 1.97 6.02 -15.41
N THR A 145 1.80 7.25 -14.93
CA THR A 145 2.82 8.32 -14.99
C THR A 145 3.90 8.09 -13.94
N TYR A 146 5.18 8.29 -14.29
CA TYR A 146 6.29 8.28 -13.34
C TYR A 146 6.49 9.68 -12.74
N PHE A 147 6.30 9.82 -11.44
CA PHE A 147 6.68 11.01 -10.67
C PHE A 147 8.16 10.93 -10.31
N VAL A 148 8.96 11.84 -10.85
CA VAL A 148 10.42 11.82 -10.73
C VAL A 148 10.98 13.11 -10.14
N ASN A 149 12.14 13.02 -9.50
CA ASN A 149 12.86 14.20 -9.03
C ASN A 149 13.29 15.12 -10.18
N PRO A 150 13.53 16.42 -9.90
CA PRO A 150 14.13 17.32 -10.86
C PRO A 150 15.42 16.73 -11.42
N ASN A 151 15.60 16.80 -12.74
CA ASN A 151 16.78 16.32 -13.47
C ASN A 151 17.01 14.79 -13.40
N TYR A 152 15.99 13.99 -13.07
CA TYR A 152 16.07 12.52 -13.17
C TYR A 152 16.61 12.10 -14.56
N PRO A 153 17.53 11.11 -14.64
CA PRO A 153 17.94 10.14 -13.62
C PRO A 153 19.04 10.62 -12.67
N GLN A 154 19.49 11.87 -12.75
CA GLN A 154 20.47 12.41 -11.80
C GLN A 154 19.85 12.56 -10.41
N GLY A 155 20.68 12.42 -9.39
CA GLY A 155 20.25 12.66 -8.01
C GLY A 155 19.90 14.14 -7.77
N TYR A 156 18.96 14.37 -6.87
CA TYR A 156 18.51 15.69 -6.44
C TYR A 156 19.07 16.03 -5.06
N ASP A 157 19.66 17.21 -4.92
CA ASP A 157 20.22 17.70 -3.65
C ASP A 157 19.68 19.08 -3.25
N GLY A 158 18.58 19.51 -3.88
CA GLY A 158 17.93 20.75 -3.47
C GLY A 158 17.11 20.57 -2.19
N THR A 159 16.74 21.70 -1.60
CA THR A 159 15.72 21.79 -0.56
C THR A 159 14.48 22.49 -1.11
N GLY A 160 13.32 22.18 -0.55
CA GLY A 160 12.02 22.72 -0.97
C GLY A 160 10.93 21.67 -1.04
N SER A 161 9.81 22.05 -1.65
CA SER A 161 8.64 21.20 -1.87
C SER A 161 8.50 20.89 -3.36
N CYS A 162 8.47 19.60 -3.70
CA CYS A 162 8.19 19.10 -5.04
C CYS A 162 6.82 18.42 -5.04
N GLN A 163 5.87 18.97 -5.79
CA GLN A 163 4.48 18.48 -5.81
C GLN A 163 4.09 17.98 -7.20
N LEU A 164 3.30 16.91 -7.24
CA LEU A 164 2.61 16.43 -8.43
C LEU A 164 1.11 16.31 -8.13
N THR A 165 0.30 17.00 -8.93
CA THR A 165 -1.16 16.90 -8.84
C THR A 165 -1.67 15.82 -9.78
N ILE A 166 -2.46 14.88 -9.26
CA ILE A 166 -3.03 13.77 -10.03
C ILE A 166 -4.51 14.03 -10.29
N GLN A 167 -4.87 14.06 -11.56
CA GLN A 167 -6.24 14.11 -12.04
C GLN A 167 -6.69 12.73 -12.51
N LYS A 168 -7.96 12.42 -12.26
CA LYS A 168 -8.57 11.19 -12.76
C LYS A 168 -8.58 11.20 -14.29
N ALA A 169 -8.05 10.14 -14.89
CA ALA A 169 -8.13 9.90 -16.33
C ALA A 169 -9.59 9.67 -16.78
N HIS A 170 -10.43 9.16 -15.86
CA HIS A 170 -11.82 8.82 -16.10
C HIS A 170 -12.62 8.90 -14.79
N PRO A 171 -13.93 9.25 -14.81
CA PRO A 171 -14.76 9.28 -13.59
C PRO A 171 -14.84 7.97 -12.82
N ASP A 172 -14.65 6.83 -13.49
CA ASP A 172 -14.62 5.48 -12.90
C ASP A 172 -13.30 5.15 -12.17
N VAL A 173 -12.36 6.08 -12.05
CA VAL A 173 -11.14 5.87 -11.25
C VAL A 173 -11.48 6.04 -9.76
N CYS A 174 -11.27 4.97 -8.99
CA CYS A 174 -11.53 4.95 -7.54
C CYS A 174 -10.26 4.99 -6.71
N GLN A 175 -9.10 4.57 -7.25
CA GLN A 175 -7.89 4.40 -6.46
C GLN A 175 -6.66 4.65 -7.32
N TYR A 176 -5.58 5.11 -6.70
CA TYR A 176 -4.26 5.19 -7.28
C TYR A 176 -3.35 4.15 -6.63
N ARG A 177 -2.55 3.47 -7.43
CA ARG A 177 -1.43 2.65 -6.96
C ARG A 177 -0.14 3.40 -7.23
N LEU A 178 0.62 3.60 -6.17
CA LEU A 178 1.94 4.19 -6.19
C LEU A 178 2.96 3.06 -6.01
N ASP A 179 3.74 2.75 -7.02
CA ASP A 179 4.86 1.80 -6.91
C ASP A 179 6.18 2.58 -6.80
N PHE A 180 7.00 2.26 -5.80
CA PHE A 180 8.26 2.95 -5.54
C PHE A 180 9.43 2.25 -6.25
N ASP A 181 9.56 2.49 -7.56
CA ASP A 181 10.64 1.92 -8.38
C ASP A 181 12.02 2.39 -7.91
N GLU A 182 12.12 3.67 -7.55
CA GLU A 182 13.23 4.25 -6.80
C GLU A 182 12.65 5.15 -5.71
N PHE A 183 13.16 5.03 -4.49
CA PHE A 183 12.77 5.91 -3.40
C PHE A 183 13.88 5.94 -2.36
N LYS A 184 14.63 7.05 -2.36
CA LYS A 184 15.70 7.34 -1.41
C LYS A 184 15.64 8.81 -1.03
N LEU A 185 15.15 9.05 0.18
CA LEU A 185 15.18 10.34 0.86
C LEU A 185 16.11 10.26 2.09
N ALA A 186 16.35 11.39 2.76
CA ALA A 186 16.92 11.34 4.11
C ALA A 186 16.03 10.46 5.00
N GLY A 187 16.67 9.60 5.80
CA GLY A 187 15.96 8.80 6.81
C GLY A 187 15.39 9.68 7.93
N PRO A 188 14.64 9.07 8.86
CA PRO A 188 14.18 9.78 10.04
C PRO A 188 15.37 10.22 10.91
N GLU A 189 15.12 11.14 11.84
CA GLU A 189 16.11 11.45 12.87
C GLU A 189 16.30 10.25 13.83
N THR A 190 17.38 10.23 14.60
CA THR A 190 17.85 8.99 15.29
C THR A 190 17.37 8.84 16.74
N VAL A 191 16.68 9.84 17.28
CA VAL A 191 16.21 9.88 18.67
C VAL A 191 14.79 9.35 18.78
N ASN A 192 13.87 9.83 17.96
CA ASN A 192 12.44 9.48 17.96
C ASN A 192 11.95 9.00 16.59
N ASN A 193 12.86 8.59 15.70
CA ASN A 193 12.58 8.10 14.36
C ASN A 193 11.52 8.90 13.56
N VAL A 194 11.46 10.22 13.75
CA VAL A 194 10.56 11.11 13.02
C VAL A 194 11.20 11.60 11.72
N CYS A 195 10.45 11.59 10.62
CA CYS A 195 10.86 12.14 9.33
C CYS A 195 10.89 13.67 9.32
N ASN A 196 11.80 14.32 10.06
CA ASN A 196 11.82 15.80 10.16
C ASN A 196 12.47 16.49 8.95
N ASN A 197 13.44 15.84 8.31
CA ASN A 197 14.25 16.44 7.25
C ASN A 197 13.59 16.33 5.88
N ASP A 198 13.32 15.09 5.47
CA ASP A 198 12.67 14.80 4.20
C ASP A 198 11.40 13.98 4.46
N GLN A 199 10.35 14.24 3.69
CA GLN A 199 9.06 13.56 3.80
C GLN A 199 8.44 13.37 2.43
N PHE A 200 7.84 12.21 2.21
CA PHE A 200 6.84 12.00 1.18
C PHE A 200 5.46 11.98 1.81
N ILE A 201 4.58 12.82 1.30
CA ILE A 201 3.23 13.07 1.82
C ILE A 201 2.25 12.93 0.68
N VAL A 202 1.12 12.28 0.97
CA VAL A 202 -0.02 12.18 0.06
C VAL A 202 -1.18 12.95 0.67
N SER A 203 -1.76 13.87 -0.09
CA SER A 203 -2.93 14.66 0.33
C SER A 203 -4.07 14.57 -0.69
N GLY A 204 -5.28 14.96 -0.28
CA GLY A 204 -6.48 14.91 -1.13
C GLY A 204 -7.21 13.56 -1.18
N GLY A 205 -6.72 12.56 -0.43
CA GLY A 205 -7.37 11.26 -0.25
C GLY A 205 -7.59 10.91 1.24
N SER A 206 -7.69 9.61 1.53
CA SER A 206 -7.69 9.09 2.91
C SER A 206 -6.40 9.50 3.65
N PRO A 207 -6.44 9.76 4.98
CA PRO A 207 -5.22 10.07 5.74
C PRO A 207 -4.19 8.95 5.60
N ILE A 208 -2.98 9.33 5.17
CA ILE A 208 -1.84 8.41 4.97
C ILE A 208 -0.66 8.98 5.75
N PRO A 209 0.05 8.18 6.56
CA PRO A 209 1.23 8.67 7.27
C PRO A 209 2.33 9.05 6.28
N GLY A 210 3.02 10.15 6.58
CA GLY A 210 4.20 10.55 5.82
C GLY A 210 5.33 9.53 6.01
N ILE A 211 6.11 9.30 4.97
CA ILE A 211 7.25 8.37 5.00
C ILE A 211 8.55 9.03 4.53
N CYS A 212 9.69 8.50 4.93
CA CYS A 212 11.01 8.94 4.50
C CYS A 212 11.99 7.77 4.43
N GLY A 213 13.27 8.06 4.16
CA GLY A 213 14.32 7.05 4.02
C GLY A 213 14.22 6.23 2.74
N THR A 214 14.46 4.92 2.83
CA THR A 214 14.55 4.03 1.66
C THR A 214 13.32 3.14 1.55
N ASN A 215 12.59 3.24 0.44
CA ASN A 215 11.32 2.51 0.23
C ASN A 215 11.23 1.83 -1.14
N LYS A 216 12.35 1.61 -1.81
CA LYS A 216 12.38 0.92 -3.11
C LYS A 216 11.70 -0.45 -3.03
N GLY A 217 10.80 -0.71 -3.98
CA GLY A 217 10.04 -1.96 -4.08
C GLY A 217 8.80 -2.03 -3.18
N ASN A 218 8.56 -1.03 -2.32
CA ASN A 218 7.28 -0.88 -1.63
C ASN A 218 6.25 -0.18 -2.53
N HIS A 219 5.01 -0.13 -2.06
CA HIS A 219 3.90 0.52 -2.76
C HIS A 219 2.88 1.11 -1.77
N MET A 220 2.01 1.98 -2.30
CA MET A 220 0.86 2.52 -1.59
C MET A 220 -0.40 2.47 -2.47
N TYR A 221 -1.54 2.22 -1.86
CA TYR A 221 -2.86 2.39 -2.45
C TYR A 221 -3.52 3.62 -1.83
N VAL A 222 -3.99 4.53 -2.68
CA VAL A 222 -4.55 5.83 -2.30
C VAL A 222 -5.94 5.97 -2.89
N ASP A 223 -6.95 6.21 -2.06
CA ASP A 223 -8.30 6.42 -2.54
C ASP A 223 -8.39 7.74 -3.32
N ALA A 224 -9.01 7.70 -4.49
CA ALA A 224 -9.09 8.84 -5.39
C ALA A 224 -10.22 9.84 -5.04
N GLY A 225 -10.90 9.64 -3.91
CA GLY A 225 -12.05 10.43 -3.45
C GLY A 225 -13.30 10.30 -4.32
N VAL A 226 -14.42 10.84 -3.85
CA VAL A 226 -15.66 10.97 -4.64
C VAL A 226 -15.62 12.24 -5.51
N GLY A 227 -15.81 12.10 -6.82
CA GLY A 227 -15.79 13.23 -7.77
C GLY A 227 -14.40 13.58 -8.33
N THR A 228 -14.29 14.77 -8.94
CA THR A 228 -13.08 15.26 -9.63
C THR A 228 -12.53 16.58 -9.05
N THR A 229 -13.17 17.13 -8.02
CA THR A 229 -12.93 18.48 -7.52
C THR A 229 -11.78 18.59 -6.51
N ASN A 230 -11.40 17.48 -5.87
CA ASN A 230 -10.27 17.41 -4.94
C ASN A 230 -9.24 16.42 -5.48
N PRO A 231 -8.25 16.87 -6.28
CA PRO A 231 -7.22 15.97 -6.81
C PRO A 231 -6.32 15.48 -5.68
N VAL A 232 -5.75 14.29 -5.87
CA VAL A 232 -4.71 13.76 -4.99
C VAL A 232 -3.40 14.43 -5.35
N THR A 233 -2.67 14.91 -4.35
CA THR A 233 -1.36 15.54 -4.54
C THR A 233 -0.27 14.71 -3.85
N LEU A 234 0.76 14.36 -4.62
CA LEU A 234 1.97 13.74 -4.10
C LEU A 234 2.99 14.84 -3.82
N THR A 235 3.52 14.89 -2.60
CA THR A 235 4.45 15.94 -2.18
C THR A 235 5.71 15.33 -1.58
N VAL A 236 6.87 15.67 -2.15
CA VAL A 236 8.17 15.41 -1.54
C VAL A 236 8.68 16.72 -0.95
N VAL A 237 8.82 16.77 0.38
CA VAL A 237 9.46 17.87 1.11
C VAL A 237 10.89 17.48 1.41
N THR A 238 11.82 18.41 1.18
CA THR A 238 13.26 18.21 1.41
C THR A 238 13.80 19.42 2.18
N SER A 239 14.36 19.18 3.36
CA SER A 239 14.93 20.24 4.21
C SER A 239 16.18 19.80 4.96
N GLY A 240 16.60 18.54 4.78
CA GLY A 240 17.78 17.95 5.43
C GLY A 240 19.14 18.36 4.85
N PRO A 241 20.23 17.74 5.35
CA PRO A 241 21.58 17.99 4.87
C PRO A 241 21.73 17.69 3.38
N SER A 242 22.80 18.24 2.78
CA SER A 242 23.15 17.96 1.39
C SER A 242 23.43 16.46 1.22
N MET A 243 22.57 15.79 0.45
CA MET A 243 22.66 14.40 0.06
C MET A 243 21.97 14.15 -1.27
N SER A 244 22.45 13.14 -1.99
CA SER A 244 21.81 12.70 -3.23
C SER A 244 20.51 11.94 -2.93
N ARG A 245 19.37 12.58 -3.22
CA ARG A 245 18.03 12.01 -3.16
C ARG A 245 17.62 11.51 -4.55
N ASN A 246 16.82 10.47 -4.59
CA ASN A 246 16.31 9.95 -5.87
C ASN A 246 14.91 9.36 -5.65
N TRP A 247 13.95 9.75 -6.48
CA TRP A 247 12.65 9.10 -6.50
C TRP A 247 12.13 8.93 -7.92
N LYS A 248 11.56 7.75 -8.16
CA LYS A 248 10.76 7.39 -9.31
C LYS A 248 9.57 6.61 -8.79
N ILE A 249 8.43 7.28 -8.72
CA ILE A 249 7.18 6.72 -8.19
C ILE A 249 6.22 6.53 -9.36
N LYS A 250 5.87 5.28 -9.67
CA LYS A 250 4.90 4.98 -10.73
C LYS A 250 3.49 5.15 -10.21
N VAL A 251 2.72 6.03 -10.82
CA VAL A 251 1.35 6.38 -10.44
C VAL A 251 0.37 5.77 -11.42
N CYS A 252 -0.20 4.62 -11.10
CA CYS A 252 -1.24 3.97 -11.90
C CYS A 252 -2.64 4.22 -11.31
N GLN A 253 -3.62 4.45 -12.18
CA GLN A 253 -5.01 4.69 -11.84
C GLN A 253 -5.80 3.38 -11.95
N ILE A 254 -6.59 3.07 -10.94
CA ILE A 254 -7.37 1.83 -10.82
C ILE A 254 -8.86 2.15 -10.97
N PRO A 255 -9.52 1.59 -12.00
CA PRO A 255 -10.97 1.65 -12.15
C PRO A 255 -11.71 0.97 -10.99
N CYS A 256 -12.87 1.50 -10.58
CA CYS A 256 -13.66 1.02 -9.46
C CYS A 256 -14.06 -0.47 -9.57
N SER A 257 -14.28 -0.95 -10.79
CA SER A 257 -14.67 -2.34 -11.09
C SER A 257 -13.50 -3.33 -11.15
N SER A 258 -12.27 -2.88 -10.94
CA SER A 258 -11.07 -3.71 -11.05
C SER A 258 -10.97 -4.72 -9.91
N ASN A 259 -10.64 -5.97 -10.23
CA ASN A 259 -10.40 -7.04 -9.26
C ASN A 259 -9.06 -6.91 -8.49
N TYR A 260 -8.19 -6.00 -8.91
CA TYR A 260 -6.90 -5.68 -8.28
C TYR A 260 -6.94 -4.35 -7.50
N ARG A 261 -8.13 -3.75 -7.33
CA ARG A 261 -8.38 -2.65 -6.40
C ARG A 261 -8.17 -3.15 -4.98
N ALA A 262 -7.43 -2.39 -4.17
CA ALA A 262 -7.26 -2.71 -2.77
C ALA A 262 -8.58 -2.50 -2.00
N GLU A 263 -8.75 -3.26 -0.93
CA GLU A 263 -9.85 -3.06 0.02
C GLU A 263 -9.70 -1.72 0.75
N GLU A 264 -10.83 -1.17 1.21
CA GLU A 264 -10.85 0.10 1.92
C GLU A 264 -10.02 0.03 3.23
N GLY A 265 -9.24 1.08 3.47
CA GLY A 265 -8.33 1.17 4.60
C GLY A 265 -7.05 0.32 4.49
N CYS A 266 -6.75 -0.27 3.32
CA CYS A 266 -5.50 -0.97 3.06
C CYS A 266 -4.52 -0.06 2.32
N LEU A 267 -3.48 0.43 3.01
CA LEU A 267 -2.44 1.26 2.40
C LEU A 267 -1.47 0.40 1.58
N GLN A 268 -1.10 -0.78 2.09
CA GLN A 268 -0.40 -1.79 1.30
C GLN A 268 -1.38 -2.93 0.99
N TYR A 269 -1.40 -3.38 -0.26
CA TYR A 269 -2.25 -4.50 -0.68
C TYR A 269 -1.44 -5.52 -1.47
N PHE A 270 -1.46 -6.76 -1.02
CA PHE A 270 -0.72 -7.88 -1.58
C PHE A 270 -1.69 -8.92 -2.13
N THR A 271 -1.23 -9.70 -3.10
CA THR A 271 -2.03 -10.74 -3.76
C THR A 271 -1.22 -12.02 -3.90
N GLY A 272 -1.87 -13.12 -4.24
CA GLY A 272 -1.22 -14.42 -4.35
C GLY A 272 -1.19 -15.18 -3.03
N VAL A 273 -0.86 -16.46 -3.13
CA VAL A 273 -0.87 -17.41 -2.02
C VAL A 273 0.29 -17.20 -1.05
N SER A 274 1.36 -16.54 -1.48
CA SER A 274 2.52 -16.22 -0.66
C SER A 274 3.17 -14.94 -1.13
N GLY A 275 3.87 -14.25 -0.22
CA GLY A 275 4.58 -13.02 -0.54
C GLY A 275 5.30 -12.48 0.69
N GLN A 276 5.75 -11.24 0.58
CA GLN A 276 6.50 -10.56 1.62
C GLN A 276 5.90 -9.18 1.88
N ILE A 277 5.79 -8.81 3.15
CA ILE A 277 5.28 -7.52 3.63
C ILE A 277 6.41 -6.87 4.41
N LYS A 278 6.72 -5.62 4.09
CA LYS A 278 7.70 -4.81 4.82
C LYS A 278 7.04 -3.54 5.32
N SER A 279 7.40 -3.11 6.53
CA SER A 279 7.11 -1.75 6.95
C SER A 279 7.88 -0.75 6.09
N PHE A 280 7.36 0.48 5.99
CA PHE A 280 8.10 1.55 5.34
C PHE A 280 9.44 1.80 6.05
N ASN A 281 10.46 2.15 5.27
CA ASN A 281 11.85 2.35 5.68
C ASN A 281 12.53 1.14 6.36
N TYR A 282 11.97 -0.07 6.24
CA TYR A 282 12.64 -1.28 6.69
C TYR A 282 13.87 -1.57 5.84
N GLU A 283 15.02 -1.65 6.49
CA GLU A 283 16.29 -2.13 5.93
C GLU A 283 17.09 -2.80 7.06
N PRO A 284 17.54 -4.07 6.91
CA PRO A 284 18.19 -4.82 7.98
C PRO A 284 19.43 -4.14 8.58
N VAL A 285 20.21 -3.41 7.78
CA VAL A 285 21.46 -2.79 8.25
C VAL A 285 21.23 -1.38 8.79
N THR A 286 20.62 -0.50 8.00
CA THR A 286 20.58 0.95 8.28
C THR A 286 19.17 1.51 8.49
N GLY A 287 18.12 0.70 8.33
CA GLY A 287 16.73 1.16 8.43
C GLY A 287 16.39 1.66 9.82
N LEU A 288 15.35 2.45 9.96
CA LEU A 288 14.78 2.81 11.28
C LEU A 288 13.27 2.68 11.15
N GLN A 289 12.64 2.08 12.15
CA GLN A 289 11.19 2.07 12.25
C GLN A 289 10.69 3.50 12.20
N LEU A 290 9.79 3.82 11.28
CA LEU A 290 9.23 5.17 11.24
C LEU A 290 8.22 5.32 12.36
N SER A 291 8.26 6.45 13.05
CA SER A 291 7.28 6.84 14.07
C SER A 291 6.07 7.51 13.44
N ASN A 292 4.98 7.66 14.20
CA ASN A 292 3.69 8.23 13.78
C ASN A 292 3.05 7.51 12.58
N GLN A 293 3.28 6.20 12.47
CA GLN A 293 2.64 5.36 11.47
C GLN A 293 1.38 4.73 12.04
N ASP A 294 0.27 4.90 11.32
CA ASP A 294 -0.97 4.15 11.53
C ASP A 294 -1.55 3.77 10.17
N TYR A 295 -1.40 2.50 9.80
CA TYR A 295 -1.88 2.00 8.51
C TYR A 295 -2.13 0.50 8.54
N SER A 296 -2.83 -0.02 7.53
CA SER A 296 -3.00 -1.46 7.34
C SER A 296 -2.27 -1.96 6.09
N ALA A 297 -1.60 -3.10 6.24
CA ALA A 297 -1.14 -3.95 5.16
C ALA A 297 -2.08 -5.15 5.01
N CYS A 298 -2.64 -5.36 3.83
CA CYS A 298 -3.67 -6.36 3.60
C CYS A 298 -3.25 -7.37 2.54
N VAL A 299 -3.70 -8.60 2.68
CA VAL A 299 -3.48 -9.67 1.70
C VAL A 299 -4.83 -10.11 1.14
N ARG A 300 -4.99 -10.02 -0.19
CA ARG A 300 -6.19 -10.53 -0.86
C ARG A 300 -6.33 -12.01 -0.59
N MET A 301 -7.48 -12.41 -0.06
CA MET A 301 -7.79 -13.82 0.09
C MET A 301 -7.91 -14.51 -1.27
N GLU A 302 -7.15 -15.59 -1.46
CA GLU A 302 -7.28 -16.43 -2.64
C GLU A 302 -8.41 -17.45 -2.44
N ARG A 303 -9.02 -17.88 -3.55
CA ARG A 303 -10.10 -18.87 -3.50
C ARG A 303 -9.59 -20.17 -2.84
N ASN A 304 -10.40 -20.74 -1.95
CA ASN A 304 -10.11 -21.96 -1.18
C ASN A 304 -9.00 -21.80 -0.12
N PHE A 305 -8.70 -20.58 0.31
CA PHE A 305 -7.83 -20.32 1.45
C PHE A 305 -8.61 -19.73 2.62
N CYS A 306 -8.40 -20.28 3.82
CA CYS A 306 -9.19 -19.97 5.02
C CYS A 306 -8.35 -19.47 6.20
N GLY A 307 -7.03 -19.51 6.09
CA GLY A 307 -6.12 -18.91 7.07
C GLY A 307 -4.87 -18.34 6.41
N ILE A 308 -4.03 -17.72 7.20
CA ILE A 308 -2.75 -17.15 6.77
C ILE A 308 -1.72 -17.37 7.86
N GLN A 309 -0.50 -17.71 7.44
CA GLN A 309 0.66 -17.81 8.30
C GLN A 309 1.64 -16.71 7.96
N TYR A 310 2.30 -16.16 8.98
CA TYR A 310 3.34 -15.17 8.88
C TYR A 310 4.62 -15.70 9.55
N THR A 311 5.76 -15.39 8.95
CA THR A 311 7.09 -15.70 9.48
C THR A 311 7.99 -14.49 9.31
N ALA A 312 8.89 -14.25 10.27
CA ALA A 312 9.91 -13.23 10.09
C ALA A 312 10.77 -13.56 8.86
N CYS A 313 11.12 -12.55 8.08
CA CYS A 313 12.05 -12.72 6.97
C CYS A 313 13.41 -13.22 7.47
N MET A 314 14.14 -13.91 6.60
CA MET A 314 15.55 -14.19 6.85
C MET A 314 16.33 -12.88 6.93
N ASP A 315 17.12 -12.71 7.98
CA ASP A 315 18.08 -11.62 8.12
C ASP A 315 19.49 -12.22 8.14
N ALA A 316 20.22 -12.01 7.05
CA ALA A 316 21.60 -12.46 6.90
C ALA A 316 22.63 -11.39 7.29
N ALA A 317 22.19 -10.16 7.57
CA ALA A 317 23.07 -9.04 7.80
C ALA A 317 23.43 -8.86 9.29
N ASN A 318 22.58 -9.37 10.18
CA ASN A 318 22.75 -9.25 11.62
C ASN A 318 22.91 -10.61 12.29
N ASN A 319 23.76 -10.69 13.32
CA ASN A 319 23.96 -11.90 14.12
C ASN A 319 22.66 -12.36 14.81
N ARG A 320 21.82 -11.39 15.18
CA ARG A 320 20.46 -11.59 15.63
C ARG A 320 19.53 -10.97 14.60
N SER A 321 18.51 -11.71 14.19
CA SER A 321 17.52 -11.20 13.24
C SER A 321 16.87 -9.90 13.73
N LYS A 322 16.95 -8.86 12.89
CA LYS A 322 16.20 -7.60 12.99
C LYS A 322 15.01 -7.56 12.04
N ALA A 323 14.59 -8.72 11.52
CA ALA A 323 13.42 -8.83 10.64
C ALA A 323 12.09 -8.51 11.33
N PHE A 324 12.05 -8.48 12.66
CA PHE A 324 10.93 -7.94 13.41
C PHE A 324 11.45 -7.30 14.70
N THR A 325 11.43 -5.97 14.74
CA THR A 325 11.79 -5.18 15.91
C THR A 325 10.88 -3.98 15.91
N MET A 326 9.90 -3.98 16.82
CA MET A 326 8.86 -2.96 16.90
C MET A 326 8.93 -2.17 18.19
N SER A 327 9.25 -2.81 19.32
CA SER A 327 9.32 -2.14 20.63
C SER A 327 10.47 -2.63 21.51
N GLY A 328 10.83 -1.78 22.47
CA GLY A 328 11.85 -2.01 23.48
C GLY A 328 13.27 -1.78 22.95
N ASN A 329 14.26 -2.16 23.77
CA ASN A 329 15.66 -1.95 23.43
C ASN A 329 16.23 -3.14 22.63
N THR A 330 16.36 -2.94 21.32
CA THR A 330 16.99 -3.88 20.39
C THR A 330 18.38 -3.41 19.92
N GLN A 331 18.91 -2.34 20.52
CA GLN A 331 20.23 -1.79 20.22
C GLN A 331 21.32 -2.52 21.00
N GLY A 332 22.25 -3.16 20.29
CA GLY A 332 23.38 -3.88 20.91
C GLY A 332 22.98 -5.11 21.75
N THR A 333 21.71 -5.52 21.72
CA THR A 333 21.21 -6.68 22.47
C THR A 333 21.23 -7.96 21.63
N ASN A 334 21.91 -8.99 22.12
CA ASN A 334 21.95 -10.32 21.49
C ASN A 334 20.59 -11.04 21.54
N VAL A 335 19.74 -10.66 22.51
CA VAL A 335 18.40 -11.20 22.70
C VAL A 335 17.48 -10.05 23.09
N ALA A 336 16.31 -9.94 22.45
CA ALA A 336 15.22 -9.12 22.98
C ALA A 336 13.89 -9.81 22.72
N THR A 337 13.14 -9.93 23.80
CA THR A 337 11.94 -10.73 23.87
C THR A 337 10.82 -10.11 23.03
N SER A 338 9.92 -10.95 22.54
CA SER A 338 8.60 -10.52 22.09
C SER A 338 7.75 -10.05 23.27
N ALA A 339 6.83 -9.16 23.00
CA ALA A 339 5.77 -8.74 23.90
C ALA A 339 4.43 -8.88 23.16
N VAL A 340 3.34 -9.10 23.90
CA VAL A 340 2.03 -9.40 23.32
C VAL A 340 0.89 -8.82 24.14
N GLY A 341 -0.19 -8.50 23.44
CA GLY A 341 -1.41 -7.98 24.06
C GLY A 341 -1.29 -6.53 24.53
N SER A 342 -2.38 -6.00 25.07
CA SER A 342 -2.49 -4.62 25.58
C SER A 342 -2.38 -4.49 27.10
N SER A 343 -2.20 -5.61 27.81
CA SER A 343 -2.15 -5.63 29.28
C SER A 343 -1.18 -6.70 29.80
N GLY A 344 -0.73 -6.52 31.04
CA GLY A 344 0.27 -7.38 31.67
C GLY A 344 1.69 -6.81 31.61
N PRO A 345 2.68 -7.54 32.15
CA PRO A 345 4.05 -7.04 32.29
C PRO A 345 4.80 -6.88 30.96
N ASN A 346 4.36 -7.56 29.90
CA ASN A 346 4.96 -7.52 28.55
C ASN A 346 3.92 -7.06 27.52
N ALA A 347 3.30 -5.90 27.79
CA ALA A 347 2.24 -5.33 26.95
C ALA A 347 2.79 -4.42 25.84
N CYS A 348 2.10 -4.42 24.71
CA CYS A 348 2.39 -3.64 23.51
C CYS A 348 1.59 -2.34 23.49
N ASN A 349 2.13 -1.33 24.17
CA ASN A 349 1.44 -0.05 24.40
C ASN A 349 2.01 1.12 23.60
N SER A 350 3.26 1.03 23.13
CA SER A 350 3.88 2.02 22.25
C SER A 350 3.69 1.57 20.80
N ASP A 351 4.55 0.65 20.36
CA ASP A 351 4.62 0.26 18.96
C ASP A 351 4.24 -1.20 18.79
N TRP A 352 3.46 -1.51 17.75
CA TRP A 352 2.95 -2.88 17.58
C TRP A 352 2.39 -3.13 16.19
N VAL A 353 2.26 -4.42 15.90
CA VAL A 353 1.39 -4.89 14.83
C VAL A 353 0.21 -5.65 15.42
N ILE A 354 -0.99 -5.45 14.86
CA ILE A 354 -2.13 -6.32 15.08
C ILE A 354 -2.20 -7.33 13.96
N ILE A 355 -2.19 -8.60 14.33
CA ILE A 355 -2.65 -9.70 13.49
C ILE A 355 -3.88 -10.26 14.20
N PRO A 356 -5.10 -10.05 13.67
CA PRO A 356 -6.31 -10.41 14.39
C PRO A 356 -6.32 -11.88 14.77
N CYS A 357 -6.50 -12.16 16.05
CA CYS A 357 -6.46 -13.52 16.60
C CYS A 357 -5.18 -14.30 16.26
N ALA A 358 -4.02 -13.67 16.46
CA ALA A 358 -2.74 -14.31 16.26
C ALA A 358 -2.50 -15.43 17.28
N SER A 359 -1.90 -16.52 16.79
CA SER A 359 -1.47 -17.65 17.61
C SER A 359 -0.30 -18.39 16.95
N ASN A 360 0.58 -18.99 17.75
CA ASN A 360 1.72 -19.74 17.25
C ASN A 360 1.29 -21.07 16.62
N VAL A 361 1.87 -21.41 15.46
CA VAL A 361 1.67 -22.73 14.83
C VAL A 361 2.25 -23.82 15.73
N GLY A 362 1.58 -24.98 15.79
CA GLY A 362 2.07 -26.14 16.54
C GLY A 362 1.80 -26.10 18.05
N ARG A 363 1.01 -25.14 18.53
CA ARG A 363 0.51 -25.10 19.91
C ARG A 363 -0.23 -26.39 20.27
N LEU A 364 0.06 -26.92 21.46
CA LEU A 364 -0.62 -28.10 21.99
C LEU A 364 -2.10 -27.77 22.30
N PRO A 365 -3.05 -28.69 22.03
CA PRO A 365 -4.48 -28.46 22.27
C PRO A 365 -4.85 -28.18 23.74
N THR A 366 -3.97 -28.57 24.68
CA THR A 366 -4.13 -28.38 26.12
C THR A 366 -3.62 -27.03 26.61
N ALA A 367 -2.91 -26.28 25.77
CA ALA A 367 -2.54 -24.90 26.08
C ALA A 367 -3.79 -24.02 25.96
N THR A 368 -3.96 -23.06 26.88
CA THR A 368 -5.03 -22.07 26.80
C THR A 368 -5.02 -21.46 25.40
N PRO A 369 -6.15 -21.46 24.65
CA PRO A 369 -6.21 -20.77 23.37
C PRO A 369 -5.89 -19.30 23.61
N THR A 370 -4.79 -18.80 23.05
CA THR A 370 -4.45 -17.38 23.10
C THR A 370 -4.66 -16.86 21.69
N CYS A 371 -5.64 -15.98 21.60
CA CYS A 371 -5.95 -15.17 20.44
C CYS A 371 -5.41 -13.80 20.83
N VAL A 372 -4.13 -13.53 20.55
CA VAL A 372 -3.54 -12.22 20.90
C VAL A 372 -3.92 -11.21 19.82
N ASP A 373 -4.18 -9.98 20.24
CA ASP A 373 -4.50 -8.88 19.35
C ASP A 373 -3.22 -8.20 18.86
N ARG A 374 -2.27 -7.91 19.76
CA ARG A 374 -1.04 -7.15 19.46
C ARG A 374 0.22 -8.01 19.62
N ILE A 375 1.20 -7.79 18.73
CA ILE A 375 2.55 -8.34 18.79
C ILE A 375 3.55 -7.18 18.66
N CYS A 376 4.54 -7.15 19.54
CA CYS A 376 5.63 -6.17 19.52
C CYS A 376 6.90 -6.78 20.15
N GLY A 377 7.87 -5.93 20.49
CA GLY A 377 9.16 -6.36 21.02
C GLY A 377 10.20 -6.56 19.91
N GLY A 378 11.25 -7.32 20.22
CA GLY A 378 12.35 -7.57 19.30
C GLY A 378 12.33 -8.94 18.60
N THR A 379 11.29 -9.73 18.81
CA THR A 379 11.16 -11.09 18.25
C THR A 379 9.74 -11.29 17.75
N PHE A 380 9.55 -11.91 16.58
CA PHE A 380 8.21 -12.18 16.06
C PHE A 380 7.63 -13.45 16.67
N ASN A 381 6.71 -13.30 17.62
CA ASN A 381 6.08 -14.43 18.32
C ASN A 381 4.74 -14.00 18.93
N SER A 382 3.72 -14.87 18.93
CA SER A 382 2.42 -14.59 19.56
C SER A 382 2.39 -14.89 21.07
N GLU A 383 3.54 -15.15 21.68
CA GLU A 383 3.78 -15.38 23.11
C GLU A 383 5.05 -14.63 23.51
N VAL A 384 5.29 -14.44 24.81
CA VAL A 384 6.54 -13.87 25.32
C VAL A 384 7.66 -14.90 25.17
N SER A 385 8.57 -14.64 24.23
CA SER A 385 9.63 -15.56 23.82
C SER A 385 10.82 -14.80 23.25
N THR A 386 11.99 -15.42 23.28
CA THR A 386 13.22 -14.93 22.65
C THR A 386 13.52 -15.62 21.32
N THR A 387 12.66 -16.58 20.93
CA THR A 387 12.75 -17.33 19.67
C THR A 387 11.55 -16.98 18.80
N ASP A 388 11.82 -16.65 17.55
CA ASP A 388 10.79 -16.38 16.55
C ASP A 388 10.05 -17.67 16.18
N THR A 389 8.83 -17.52 15.67
CA THR A 389 8.02 -18.66 15.24
C THR A 389 7.04 -18.24 14.15
N THR A 390 6.40 -19.23 13.54
CA THR A 390 5.30 -19.01 12.61
C THR A 390 4.04 -18.65 13.38
N VAL A 391 3.48 -17.48 13.09
CA VAL A 391 2.20 -17.02 13.63
C VAL A 391 1.11 -17.24 12.61
N TYR A 392 -0.02 -17.82 13.01
CA TYR A 392 -1.18 -18.03 12.16
C TYR A 392 -2.39 -17.19 12.62
N SER A 393 -3.26 -16.88 11.65
CA SER A 393 -4.59 -16.32 11.87
C SER A 393 -5.59 -16.90 10.87
N THR A 394 -6.83 -17.04 11.30
CA THR A 394 -7.98 -17.43 10.46
C THR A 394 -9.01 -16.30 10.32
N VAL A 395 -8.71 -15.12 10.84
CA VAL A 395 -9.61 -13.96 10.78
C VAL A 395 -9.53 -13.35 9.39
N LYS A 396 -10.70 -13.02 8.85
CA LYS A 396 -10.89 -12.49 7.50
C LYS A 396 -11.43 -11.05 7.62
N PRO A 397 -11.00 -10.09 6.79
CA PRO A 397 -9.93 -10.21 5.77
C PRO A 397 -8.54 -10.36 6.41
N PHE A 398 -7.57 -10.90 5.65
CA PHE A 398 -6.19 -11.00 6.12
C PHE A 398 -5.53 -9.62 6.14
N ARG A 399 -5.28 -9.12 7.35
CA ARG A 399 -4.79 -7.76 7.59
C ARG A 399 -3.76 -7.74 8.71
N ILE A 400 -2.72 -6.94 8.52
CA ILE A 400 -1.79 -6.48 9.56
C ILE A 400 -2.06 -4.99 9.76
N VAL A 401 -2.41 -4.58 10.97
CA VAL A 401 -2.46 -3.15 11.33
C VAL A 401 -1.15 -2.78 11.98
N VAL A 402 -0.54 -1.69 11.57
CA VAL A 402 0.73 -1.19 12.08
C VAL A 402 0.47 0.10 12.83
N HIS A 403 0.96 0.18 14.06
CA HIS A 403 0.88 1.36 14.89
C HIS A 403 2.25 1.64 15.51
N THR A 404 2.68 2.90 15.42
CA THR A 404 3.90 3.41 16.06
C THR A 404 3.61 4.79 16.63
N ASP A 405 4.03 5.04 17.86
CA ASP A 405 3.85 6.33 18.52
C ASP A 405 4.94 7.33 18.07
N ASN A 406 5.23 8.35 18.87
CA ASN A 406 6.26 9.37 18.57
C ASN A 406 7.40 9.44 19.58
N VAL A 407 7.52 8.43 20.47
CA VAL A 407 8.49 8.40 21.56
C VAL A 407 9.29 7.11 21.50
N GLU A 408 10.54 7.21 21.07
CA GLU A 408 11.41 6.06 20.95
C GLU A 408 12.43 6.06 22.10
N ALA A 409 13.32 7.05 22.12
CA ALA A 409 14.32 7.17 23.17
C ALA A 409 13.71 7.50 24.55
N PRO A 410 14.32 7.00 25.64
CA PRO A 410 15.54 6.19 25.68
C PRO A 410 15.30 4.67 25.69
N ASN A 411 14.04 4.23 25.71
CA ASN A 411 13.69 2.84 26.05
C ASN A 411 13.33 1.99 24.85
N ASP A 412 12.81 2.62 23.79
CA ASP A 412 12.40 1.99 22.55
C ASP A 412 13.42 2.35 21.47
N VAL A 413 14.50 1.57 21.34
CA VAL A 413 15.69 1.96 20.56
C VAL A 413 16.26 0.81 19.77
N GLY A 414 16.79 1.11 18.59
CA GLY A 414 17.45 0.15 17.71
C GLY A 414 16.51 -0.66 16.80
N ASN A 415 15.22 -0.31 16.79
CA ASN A 415 14.19 -0.97 16.00
C ASN A 415 14.24 -0.59 14.53
N ARG A 416 13.88 -1.55 13.69
CA ARG A 416 13.92 -1.49 12.22
C ARG A 416 12.52 -1.58 11.59
N GLY A 417 11.48 -1.85 12.39
CA GLY A 417 10.16 -2.23 11.92
C GLY A 417 10.12 -3.74 11.62
N PHE A 418 9.47 -4.13 10.52
CA PHE A 418 9.32 -5.54 10.20
C PHE A 418 9.45 -5.87 8.72
N CYS A 419 9.85 -7.12 8.48
CA CYS A 419 9.72 -7.87 7.24
C CYS A 419 9.11 -9.24 7.59
N LEU A 420 7.93 -9.52 7.04
CA LEU A 420 7.22 -10.77 7.26
C LEU A 420 6.93 -11.45 5.91
N ASN A 421 7.25 -12.72 5.80
CA ASN A 421 6.74 -13.56 4.71
C ASN A 421 5.36 -14.07 5.11
N TYR A 422 4.41 -14.09 4.17
CA TYR A 422 3.10 -14.71 4.38
C TYR A 422 2.89 -15.91 3.46
N VAL A 423 2.12 -16.88 3.95
CA VAL A 423 1.61 -18.02 3.19
C VAL A 423 0.16 -18.29 3.59
N GLN A 424 -0.76 -18.16 2.65
CA GLN A 424 -2.16 -18.51 2.85
C GLN A 424 -2.30 -20.02 3.03
N GLN A 425 -3.16 -20.43 3.95
CA GLN A 425 -3.44 -21.82 4.28
C GLN A 425 -4.75 -22.28 3.61
N PRO A 426 -4.73 -23.39 2.86
CA PRO A 426 -5.93 -23.89 2.20
C PRO A 426 -7.00 -24.23 3.23
N CYS A 427 -8.26 -24.08 2.86
CA CYS A 427 -9.38 -24.50 3.68
C CYS A 427 -9.29 -26.01 3.94
N THR A 428 -9.53 -26.41 5.18
CA THR A 428 -9.60 -27.82 5.58
C THR A 428 -10.83 -28.00 6.47
N ASN A 429 -11.21 -29.24 6.80
CA ASN A 429 -12.30 -29.47 7.75
C ASN A 429 -12.08 -28.79 9.12
N LYS A 430 -10.83 -28.41 9.44
CA LYS A 430 -10.45 -27.69 10.66
C LYS A 430 -10.28 -26.17 10.46
N LEU A 431 -10.29 -25.69 9.21
CA LEU A 431 -10.09 -24.30 8.82
C LEU A 431 -11.20 -23.92 7.82
N GLN A 432 -12.34 -23.44 8.33
CA GLN A 432 -13.50 -23.02 7.54
C GLN A 432 -13.54 -21.50 7.33
#